data_AF-A0A1G2LXW5-F1
#
_entry.id   AF-A0A1G2LXW5-F1
#
_cell.length_a   1.000
_cell.length_b   1.000
_cell.length_c   1.000
_cell.angle_alpha   90.00
_cell.angle_beta   90.00
_cell.angle_gamma   90.00
#
_symmetry.space_group_name_H-M   'P 1'
#
loop_
_entity.id
_entity.type
_entity.pdbx_description
1 polymer ?
#
loop_
_entity_poly.entity_id
_entity_poly.type
_entity_poly.pdbx_seq_one_letter_code
_entity_poly.pdbx_strand_id
1 'polypeptide(L)'
;MNNMKYSGFLIAVVFAGFPLFVFALPLVPCGGSGQNPCTVSCFFVMVDRIINFILFAIAAPLSATALMAAGIMLVWGGSEKAIARGKDILKYTLIGLFLVFGAWLIIDLILGNLLNQGYYGPWNRFPAAC
;
A
#
# COMPACT_ATOMS: atom_id res chain seq x y z
N MET A 1 12.46 11.69 -27.26
CA MET A 1 11.57 10.55 -27.58
C MET A 1 12.01 9.25 -26.88
N ASN A 2 12.34 9.27 -25.57
CA ASN A 2 12.91 8.12 -24.85
C ASN A 2 12.08 7.65 -23.63
N ASN A 3 11.11 8.45 -23.15
CA ASN A 3 10.37 8.21 -21.90
C ASN A 3 9.27 7.13 -22.02
N MET A 4 8.78 6.88 -23.24
CA MET A 4 7.67 5.95 -23.48
C MET A 4 8.14 4.49 -23.61
N LYS A 5 9.42 4.26 -23.92
CA LYS A 5 10.05 2.93 -23.90
C LYS A 5 10.50 2.53 -22.50
N TYR A 6 11.00 3.49 -21.71
CA TYR A 6 11.42 3.27 -20.32
C TYR A 6 10.23 3.03 -19.38
N SER A 7 9.09 3.71 -19.57
CA SER A 7 7.87 3.41 -18.80
C SER A 7 7.40 1.96 -19.03
N GLY A 8 7.44 1.48 -20.28
CA GLY A 8 7.13 0.08 -20.60
C GLY A 8 8.14 -0.91 -20.02
N PHE A 9 9.44 -0.58 -20.03
CA PHE A 9 10.49 -1.40 -19.42
C PHE A 9 10.39 -1.43 -17.88
N LEU A 10 10.08 -0.30 -17.24
CA LEU A 10 9.87 -0.21 -15.80
C LEU A 10 8.60 -0.95 -15.37
N ILE A 11 7.50 -0.83 -16.12
CA ILE A 11 6.27 -1.60 -15.87
C ILE A 11 6.54 -3.10 -16.05
N ALA A 12 7.30 -3.51 -17.07
CA ALA A 12 7.64 -4.91 -17.30
C ALA A 12 8.57 -5.49 -16.22
N VAL A 13 9.56 -4.73 -15.76
CA VAL A 13 10.46 -5.14 -14.66
C VAL A 13 9.70 -5.18 -13.33
N VAL A 14 8.80 -4.23 -13.08
CA VAL A 14 7.91 -4.28 -11.92
C VAL A 14 6.98 -5.49 -12.02
N PHE A 15 6.34 -5.76 -13.15
CA PHE A 15 5.41 -6.88 -13.31
C PHE A 15 6.09 -8.25 -13.26
N ALA A 16 7.33 -8.37 -13.75
CA ALA A 16 8.12 -9.59 -13.69
C ALA A 16 8.82 -9.79 -12.33
N GLY A 17 9.17 -8.71 -11.63
CA GLY A 17 9.77 -8.75 -10.29
C GLY A 17 8.74 -8.89 -9.17
N PHE A 18 7.53 -8.36 -9.34
CA PHE A 18 6.45 -8.37 -8.35
C PHE A 18 6.13 -9.75 -7.76
N PRO A 19 6.07 -10.85 -8.54
CA PRO A 19 5.80 -12.18 -7.98
C PRO A 19 6.87 -12.65 -6.98
N LEU A 20 8.13 -12.27 -7.20
CA LEU A 20 9.25 -12.68 -6.35
C LEU A 20 9.22 -11.97 -4.99
N PHE A 21 8.72 -10.74 -4.94
CA PHE A 21 8.60 -9.99 -3.68
C PHE A 21 7.45 -10.49 -2.80
N VAL A 22 6.35 -10.95 -3.41
CA VAL A 22 5.15 -11.40 -2.67
C VAL A 22 5.40 -12.71 -1.92
N PHE A 23 6.18 -13.63 -2.49
CA PHE A 23 6.36 -14.99 -1.95
C PHE A 23 7.31 -15.06 -0.74
N ALA A 24 8.16 -14.06 -0.51
CA ALA A 24 9.12 -14.04 0.59
C ALA A 24 8.55 -13.44 1.89
N LEU A 25 7.38 -12.82 1.83
CA LEU A 25 6.74 -12.20 2.98
C LEU A 25 5.89 -13.25 3.71
N PRO A 26 5.91 -13.28 5.06
CA PRO A 26 5.10 -14.23 5.82
C PRO A 26 3.64 -13.76 5.88
N LEU A 27 2.95 -13.62 4.73
CA LEU A 27 1.55 -13.16 4.71
C LEU A 27 0.62 -14.15 5.39
N VAL A 28 0.85 -15.46 5.19
CA VAL A 28 0.06 -16.54 5.80
C VAL A 28 0.78 -17.05 7.05
N PRO A 29 0.21 -16.86 8.26
CA PRO A 29 0.88 -17.19 9.51
C PRO A 29 0.70 -18.64 9.98
N CYS A 30 -0.06 -19.48 9.26
CA CYS A 30 -0.42 -20.83 9.71
C CYS A 30 -0.42 -21.85 8.55
N GLY A 31 -0.39 -23.14 8.88
CA GLY A 31 -0.47 -24.24 7.91
C GLY A 31 0.87 -24.65 7.28
N GLY A 32 1.99 -24.05 7.69
CA GLY A 32 3.34 -24.50 7.33
C GLY A 32 3.88 -25.60 8.24
N SER A 33 4.94 -26.30 7.80
CA SER A 33 5.66 -27.29 8.63
C SER A 33 6.24 -26.61 9.88
N GLY A 34 5.79 -27.01 11.07
CA GLY A 34 6.20 -26.43 12.35
C GLY A 34 5.38 -25.21 12.81
N GLN A 35 4.27 -24.89 12.15
CA GLN A 35 3.35 -23.82 12.56
C GLN A 35 2.10 -24.39 13.26
N ASN A 36 1.50 -23.59 14.13
CA ASN A 36 0.25 -23.94 14.82
C ASN A 36 -0.92 -24.13 13.82
N PRO A 37 -1.92 -24.95 14.17
CA PRO A 37 -3.11 -25.14 13.35
C PRO A 37 -3.86 -23.81 13.15
N CYS A 38 -4.40 -23.60 11.94
CA CYS A 38 -5.10 -22.38 11.60
C CYS A 38 -6.36 -22.20 12.46
N THR A 39 -6.28 -21.29 13.42
CA THR A 39 -7.40 -20.86 14.26
C THR A 39 -7.95 -19.53 13.72
N VAL A 40 -9.18 -19.16 14.11
CA VAL A 40 -9.82 -17.90 13.69
C VAL A 40 -9.00 -16.66 14.07
N SER A 41 -8.20 -16.73 15.15
CA SER A 41 -7.23 -15.67 15.52
C SER A 41 -6.18 -15.43 14.42
N CYS A 42 -5.72 -16.49 13.75
CA CYS A 42 -4.73 -16.42 12.67
C CYS A 42 -5.28 -15.70 11.43
N PHE A 43 -6.61 -15.74 11.22
CA PHE A 43 -7.25 -15.05 10.11
C PHE A 43 -7.14 -13.52 10.24
N PHE A 44 -7.37 -12.98 11.44
CA PHE A 44 -7.24 -11.54 11.68
C PHE A 44 -5.80 -11.05 11.54
N VAL A 45 -4.82 -11.85 11.98
CA VAL A 45 -3.39 -11.58 11.77
C VAL A 45 -3.03 -11.61 10.28
N MET A 46 -3.58 -12.54 9.50
CA MET A 46 -3.37 -12.60 8.06
C MET A 46 -3.90 -11.34 7.37
N VAL A 47 -5.13 -10.92 7.69
CA VAL A 47 -5.75 -9.71 7.14
C VAL A 47 -4.91 -8.49 7.46
N ASP A 48 -4.41 -8.39 8.69
CA ASP A 48 -3.51 -7.32 9.09
C ASP A 48 -2.21 -7.28 8.25
N ARG A 49 -1.55 -8.42 8.06
CA ARG A 49 -0.34 -8.51 7.23
C ARG A 49 -0.62 -8.15 5.77
N ILE A 50 -1.79 -8.53 5.24
CA ILE A 50 -2.22 -8.17 3.89
C ILE A 50 -2.41 -6.65 3.78
N ILE A 51 -3.07 -6.02 4.75
CA ILE A 51 -3.30 -4.57 4.73
C ILE A 51 -1.96 -3.84 4.82
N ASN A 52 -1.05 -4.24 5.71
CA ASN A 52 0.30 -3.67 5.77
C ASN A 52 1.08 -3.86 4.47
N PHE A 53 0.95 -5.02 3.83
CA PHE A 53 1.57 -5.26 2.52
C PHE A 53 1.03 -4.28 1.46
N ILE A 54 -0.29 -4.12 1.38
CA ILE A 54 -0.90 -3.19 0.43
C ILE A 54 -0.46 -1.75 0.72
N LEU A 55 -0.43 -1.34 1.99
CA LEU A 55 -0.05 0.02 2.39
C LEU A 55 1.43 0.31 2.10
N PHE A 56 2.33 -0.52 2.63
CA PHE A 56 3.76 -0.23 2.63
C PHE A 56 4.50 -0.79 1.42
N ALA A 57 4.12 -1.95 0.91
CA ALA A 57 4.80 -2.56 -0.22
C ALA A 57 4.26 -2.09 -1.58
N ILE A 58 3.00 -1.63 -1.65
CA ILE A 58 2.36 -1.22 -2.92
C ILE A 58 2.04 0.26 -2.91
N ALA A 59 1.19 0.74 -1.99
CA ALA A 59 0.66 2.10 -2.04
C ALA A 59 1.75 3.16 -1.82
N ALA A 60 2.66 2.95 -0.87
CA ALA A 60 3.78 3.85 -0.61
C ALA A 60 4.73 4.05 -1.82
N PRO A 61 5.30 2.99 -2.43
CA PRO A 61 6.17 3.17 -3.61
C PRO A 61 5.40 3.67 -4.84
N LEU A 62 4.16 3.22 -5.05
CA LEU A 62 3.34 3.69 -6.17
C LEU A 62 3.03 5.18 -6.07
N SER A 63 2.62 5.65 -4.88
CA SER A 63 2.37 7.08 -4.66
C SER A 63 3.65 7.91 -4.77
N ALA A 64 4.79 7.43 -4.26
CA ALA A 64 6.07 8.12 -4.40
C ALA A 64 6.48 8.31 -5.87
N THR A 65 6.36 7.27 -6.70
CA THR A 65 6.67 7.37 -8.14
C THR A 65 5.69 8.27 -8.90
N ALA A 66 4.40 8.23 -8.57
CA ALA A 66 3.41 9.11 -9.17
C ALA A 66 3.62 10.60 -8.79
N LEU A 67 3.98 10.88 -7.53
CA LEU A 67 4.32 12.23 -7.08
C LEU A 67 5.61 12.75 -7.75
N MET A 68 6.64 11.91 -7.91
CA MET A 68 7.83 12.28 -8.67
C MET A 68 7.49 12.61 -10.12
N ALA A 69 6.69 11.79 -10.80
CA ALA A 69 6.27 12.05 -12.17
C ALA A 69 5.45 13.35 -12.30
N ALA A 70 4.53 13.61 -11.36
CA ALA A 70 3.76 14.84 -11.32
C ALA A 70 4.65 16.07 -11.12
N GLY A 71 5.63 16.00 -10.20
CA GLY A 71 6.57 17.09 -9.93
C GLY A 71 7.41 17.46 -11.15
N ILE A 72 7.92 16.45 -11.88
CA ILE A 72 8.69 16.68 -13.10
C ILE A 72 7.82 17.34 -14.18
N MET A 73 6.58 16.88 -14.37
CA MET A 73 5.67 17.47 -15.38
C MET A 73 5.26 18.92 -15.05
N LEU A 74 5.16 19.27 -13.76
CA LEU A 74 4.83 20.62 -13.34
C LEU A 74 5.99 21.61 -13.52
N VAL A 75 7.22 21.18 -13.21
CA VAL A 75 8.39 22.07 -13.25
C VAL A 75 9.01 22.15 -14.67
N TRP A 76 8.98 21.06 -15.44
CA TRP A 76 9.67 20.96 -16.74
C TRP A 76 8.70 20.89 -17.93
N GLY A 77 7.39 21.02 -17.71
CA GLY A 77 6.36 20.73 -18.71
C GLY A 77 6.32 21.65 -19.92
N GLY A 78 6.85 22.88 -19.82
CA GLY A 78 7.03 23.86 -20.93
C GLY A 78 5.76 24.26 -21.71
N SER A 79 4.62 23.62 -21.45
CA SER A 79 3.36 23.74 -22.16
C SER A 79 2.20 23.67 -21.17
N GLU A 80 1.16 24.44 -21.43
CA GLU A 80 -0.03 24.53 -20.58
C GLU A 80 -0.71 23.16 -20.41
N LYS A 81 -0.69 22.35 -21.47
CA LYS A 81 -1.22 20.98 -21.47
C LYS A 81 -0.43 20.04 -20.55
N ALA A 82 0.89 20.17 -20.48
CA ALA A 82 1.71 19.35 -19.57
C ALA A 82 1.52 19.75 -18.11
N ILE A 83 1.38 21.05 -17.84
CA ILE A 83 1.09 21.57 -16.49
C ILE A 83 -0.30 21.12 -16.03
N ALA A 84 -1.32 21.18 -16.89
CA ALA A 84 -2.66 20.70 -16.58
C ALA A 84 -2.65 19.21 -16.20
N ARG A 85 -1.99 18.36 -17.01
CA ARG A 85 -1.84 16.93 -16.70
C ARG A 85 -1.05 16.67 -15.42
N GLY A 86 0.01 17.43 -15.16
CA GLY A 86 0.77 17.33 -13.91
C GLY A 86 -0.09 17.60 -12.68
N LYS A 87 -0.97 18.62 -12.74
CA LYS A 87 -1.92 18.95 -11.66
C LYS A 87 -2.95 17.84 -11.46
N ASP A 88 -3.46 17.26 -12.55
CA ASP A 88 -4.44 16.17 -12.47
C ASP A 88 -3.83 14.93 -11.81
N ILE A 89 -2.64 14.51 -12.26
CA ILE A 89 -1.93 13.37 -11.64
C ILE A 89 -1.72 13.64 -10.15
N LEU A 90 -1.26 14.84 -9.78
CA LEU A 90 -1.00 15.20 -8.39
C LEU A 90 -2.28 15.14 -7.54
N LYS A 91 -3.41 15.67 -8.04
CA LYS A 91 -4.71 15.60 -7.36
C LYS A 91 -5.17 14.16 -7.17
N TYR A 92 -5.12 13.33 -8.22
CA TYR A 92 -5.56 11.94 -8.12
C TYR A 92 -4.67 11.11 -7.19
N THR A 93 -3.34 11.33 -7.21
CA THR A 93 -2.42 10.66 -6.29
C THR A 93 -2.69 11.07 -4.83
N LEU A 94 -2.92 12.37 -4.57
CA LEU A 94 -3.26 12.83 -3.22
C LEU A 94 -4.58 12.24 -2.72
N ILE A 95 -5.61 12.23 -3.55
CA ILE A 95 -6.92 11.64 -3.19
C ILE A 95 -6.75 10.14 -2.88
N GLY A 96 -6.03 9.40 -3.73
CA GLY A 96 -5.77 7.99 -3.50
C GLY A 96 -5.02 7.73 -2.19
N LEU A 97 -3.98 8.52 -1.90
CA LEU A 97 -3.22 8.43 -0.65
C LEU A 97 -4.12 8.71 0.56
N PHE A 98 -4.94 9.76 0.48
CA PHE A 98 -5.83 10.15 1.55
C PHE A 98 -6.92 9.11 1.82
N LEU A 99 -7.44 8.46 0.77
CA LEU A 99 -8.43 7.38 0.92
C LEU A 99 -7.82 6.13 1.57
N VAL A 100 -6.62 5.74 1.15
CA VAL A 100 -5.98 4.52 1.64
C VAL A 100 -5.55 4.68 3.11
N PHE A 101 -4.83 5.75 3.44
CA PHE A 101 -4.42 6.02 4.82
C PHE A 101 -5.61 6.47 5.69
N GLY A 102 -6.57 7.18 5.11
CA GLY A 102 -7.80 7.58 5.78
C GLY A 102 -8.66 6.38 6.16
N ALA A 103 -8.82 5.39 5.28
CA ALA A 103 -9.55 4.17 5.62
C ALA A 103 -8.90 3.42 6.79
N TRP A 104 -7.57 3.25 6.77
CA TRP A 104 -6.83 2.62 7.87
C TRP A 104 -7.04 3.36 9.20
N LEU A 105 -6.98 4.70 9.17
CA LEU A 105 -7.18 5.56 10.34
C LEU A 105 -8.63 5.53 10.85
N ILE A 106 -9.63 5.54 9.97
CA ILE A 106 -11.04 5.49 10.34
C ILE A 106 -11.37 4.15 11.02
N ILE A 107 -10.86 3.05 10.46
CA ILE A 107 -11.03 1.72 11.05
C ILE A 107 -10.40 1.68 12.45
N ASP A 108 -9.20 2.23 12.62
CA ASP A 108 -8.53 2.30 13.92
C ASP A 108 -9.26 3.19 14.93
N LEU A 109 -9.80 4.32 14.48
CA LEU A 109 -10.61 5.19 15.31
C LEU A 109 -11.89 4.48 15.79
N ILE A 110 -12.57 3.75 14.90
CA ILE A 110 -13.82 3.06 15.24
C ILE A 110 -13.54 1.85 16.15
N LEU A 111 -12.68 0.93 15.71
CA LEU A 111 -12.46 -0.34 16.43
C LEU A 111 -11.55 -0.19 17.65
N GLY A 112 -10.52 0.66 17.56
CA GLY A 112 -9.54 0.86 18.62
C GLY A 112 -10.00 1.86 19.68
N ASN A 113 -10.47 3.05 19.26
CA ASN A 113 -10.73 4.13 20.21
C ASN A 113 -12.19 4.23 20.66
N LEU A 114 -13.16 3.99 19.77
CA LEU A 114 -14.59 4.18 20.07
C LEU A 114 -15.26 2.93 20.65
N LEU A 115 -14.95 1.75 20.11
CA LEU A 115 -15.60 0.49 20.52
C LEU A 115 -14.91 -0.23 21.67
N ASN A 116 -13.63 0.06 21.93
CA ASN A 116 -12.82 -0.71 22.88
C ASN A 116 -12.06 0.24 23.82
N GLN A 117 -12.72 0.71 24.87
CA GLN A 117 -12.21 1.74 25.78
C GLN A 117 -11.03 1.28 26.65
N GLY A 118 -9.88 1.00 26.03
CA GLY A 118 -8.58 0.91 26.69
C GLY A 118 -8.04 -0.49 27.02
N TYR A 119 -8.59 -1.58 26.45
CA TYR A 119 -8.10 -2.94 26.77
C TYR A 119 -7.32 -3.65 25.65
N TYR A 120 -7.52 -3.24 24.39
CA TYR A 120 -6.77 -3.76 23.24
C TYR A 120 -6.26 -2.57 22.42
N GLY A 121 -4.98 -2.59 22.02
CA GLY A 121 -4.34 -1.53 21.24
C GLY A 121 -4.89 -1.40 19.81
N PRO A 122 -4.17 -0.69 18.92
CA PRO A 122 -4.56 -0.52 17.52
C PRO A 122 -4.98 -1.85 16.88
N TRP A 123 -5.99 -1.82 16.01
CA TRP A 123 -6.56 -3.05 15.43
C TRP A 123 -5.51 -3.90 14.68
N ASN A 124 -4.40 -3.28 14.25
CA ASN A 124 -3.28 -3.92 13.58
C ASN A 124 -2.29 -4.62 14.55
N ARG A 125 -2.60 -4.73 15.85
CA ARG A 125 -1.74 -5.38 16.86
C ARG A 125 -2.38 -6.60 17.51
N PHE A 126 -2.89 -7.53 16.70
CA PHE A 126 -3.33 -8.82 17.22
C PHE A 126 -2.14 -9.61 17.79
N PRO A 127 -2.29 -10.25 18.97
CA PRO A 127 -1.21 -11.06 19.54
C PRO A 127 -0.84 -12.18 18.56
N ALA A 128 0.45 -12.26 18.22
CA ALA A 128 0.99 -13.24 17.27
C ALA A 128 0.97 -14.70 17.79
N ALA A 129 0.28 -14.97 18.90
CA ALA A 129 -0.05 -16.30 19.38
C ALA A 129 -1.14 -16.91 18.48
N CYS A 130 -0.73 -17.18 17.24
CA CYS A 130 -1.36 -18.06 16.27
C CYS A 130 -0.89 -19.48 16.56
#